data_AF-A0A6P5YV26-F1
#
_entry.id   AF-A0A6P5YV26-F1
#
_cell.length_a   1.000
_cell.length_b   1.000
_cell.length_c   1.000
_cell.angle_alpha   90.00
_cell.angle_beta   90.00
_cell.angle_gamma   90.00
#
_symmetry.space_group_name_H-M   'P 1'
#
loop_
_entity.id
_entity.type
_entity.pdbx_description
1 polymer ?
#
loop_
_entity_poly.entity_id
_entity_poly.type
_entity_poly.pdbx_seq_one_letter_code
_entity_poly.pdbx_strand_id
1 'polypeptide(L)'
;MASSNCSLPPPPIFSGENYQIWAVKMKTYLSAFDLWKVVENEKEPPQLPANPTVTQMKNYSEEKAKRYKAKSCIEFSVSDDIFIRIMTCETAKQAWDVLKEEFQGSDKTRQMQVLNLRREFEVLKMKEFKNLKEYNDRLMKIVNKIRLLGEELSDKRIVEKVLVSLPERFESKISSLEDSNDLTKITLAELFNALQAQEQRRAIRQEDSTEGAFTAKKKGKMQTESKGRK
;
A
#
# COMPACT_ATOMS: atom_id res chain seq x y z
N MET A 1 -0.05 31.64 -17.04
CA MET A 1 -0.01 30.74 -15.87
C MET A 1 1.26 29.92 -15.99
N ALA A 2 2.19 30.08 -15.04
CA ALA A 2 3.42 29.29 -15.04
C ALA A 2 3.05 27.83 -14.72
N SER A 3 3.19 26.95 -15.69
CA SER A 3 3.21 25.51 -15.44
C SER A 3 4.41 25.23 -14.55
N SER A 4 4.17 24.96 -13.28
CA SER A 4 5.19 24.40 -12.39
C SER A 4 5.69 23.13 -13.06
N ASN A 5 6.89 23.19 -13.67
CA ASN A 5 7.58 22.01 -14.17
C ASN A 5 7.88 21.13 -12.96
N CYS A 6 6.99 20.17 -12.69
CA CYS A 6 7.22 19.15 -11.69
C CYS A 6 8.37 18.28 -12.20
N SER A 7 9.60 18.55 -11.74
CA SER A 7 10.75 17.71 -12.03
C SER A 7 10.53 16.37 -11.34
N LEU A 8 10.38 15.30 -12.13
CA LEU A 8 10.20 13.96 -11.57
C LEU A 8 11.51 13.52 -10.90
N PRO A 9 11.43 12.95 -9.69
CA PRO A 9 12.60 12.35 -9.06
C PRO A 9 13.16 11.21 -9.94
N PRO A 10 14.46 10.87 -9.81
CA PRO A 10 15.04 9.75 -10.53
C PRO A 10 14.25 8.46 -10.25
N PRO A 11 14.22 7.53 -11.22
CA PRO A 11 13.48 6.27 -11.03
C PRO A 11 14.05 5.51 -9.82
N PRO A 12 13.21 4.77 -9.07
CA PRO A 12 13.69 4.01 -7.92
C PRO A 12 14.65 2.92 -8.39
N ILE A 13 15.75 2.73 -7.66
CA ILE A 13 16.71 1.65 -7.94
C ILE A 13 16.13 0.34 -7.40
N PHE A 14 16.04 -0.67 -8.25
CA PHE A 14 15.67 -2.03 -7.88
C PHE A 14 16.91 -2.83 -7.47
N SER A 15 16.89 -3.36 -6.25
CA SER A 15 17.96 -4.18 -5.68
C SER A 15 17.61 -5.66 -5.57
N GLY A 16 16.53 -6.12 -6.21
CA GLY A 16 16.00 -7.49 -6.06
C GLY A 16 14.87 -7.63 -5.02
N GLU A 17 14.69 -6.66 -4.13
CA GLU A 17 13.63 -6.66 -3.12
C GLU A 17 12.41 -5.83 -3.52
N ASN A 18 11.23 -6.22 -3.04
CA ASN A 18 9.97 -5.49 -3.24
C ASN A 18 9.67 -5.18 -4.72
N TYR A 19 9.97 -6.13 -5.62
CA TYR A 19 9.79 -5.99 -7.07
C TYR A 19 8.45 -5.35 -7.46
N GLN A 20 7.35 -5.75 -6.84
CA GLN A 20 6.04 -5.21 -7.15
C GLN A 20 5.93 -3.69 -6.90
N ILE A 21 6.54 -3.19 -5.82
CA ILE A 21 6.56 -1.75 -5.51
C ILE A 21 7.41 -1.02 -6.56
N TRP A 22 8.58 -1.58 -6.88
CA TRP A 22 9.45 -1.02 -7.91
C TRP A 22 8.74 -0.99 -9.27
N ALA A 23 8.12 -2.09 -9.69
CA ALA A 23 7.42 -2.21 -10.96
C ALA A 23 6.29 -1.18 -11.09
N VAL A 24 5.49 -0.98 -10.05
CA VAL A 24 4.44 0.07 -10.05
C VAL A 24 5.05 1.47 -10.20
N LYS A 25 6.10 1.79 -9.44
CA LYS A 25 6.76 3.10 -9.53
C LYS A 25 7.43 3.31 -10.88
N MET A 26 8.10 2.30 -11.41
CA MET A 26 8.81 2.36 -12.68
C MET A 26 7.85 2.48 -13.86
N LYS A 27 6.73 1.74 -13.84
CA LYS A 27 5.64 1.90 -14.82
C LYS A 27 5.09 3.32 -14.79
N THR A 28 4.91 3.90 -13.61
CA THR A 28 4.45 5.29 -13.44
C THR A 28 5.44 6.28 -14.03
N TYR A 29 6.73 6.09 -13.74
CA TYR A 29 7.82 6.91 -14.27
C TYR A 29 7.86 6.88 -15.81
N LEU A 30 7.86 5.68 -16.40
CA LEU A 30 7.85 5.51 -17.86
C LEU A 30 6.59 6.11 -18.50
N SER A 31 5.44 5.99 -17.85
CA SER A 31 4.17 6.57 -18.35
C SER A 31 4.21 8.09 -18.39
N ALA A 32 4.83 8.73 -17.38
CA ALA A 32 4.95 10.18 -17.34
C ALA A 32 5.80 10.77 -18.48
N PHE A 33 6.66 9.96 -19.09
CA PHE A 33 7.48 10.33 -20.25
C PHE A 33 6.97 9.72 -21.58
N ASP A 34 5.75 9.16 -21.62
CA ASP A 34 5.18 8.46 -22.78
C ASP A 34 6.05 7.29 -23.29
N LEU A 35 6.80 6.65 -22.39
CA LEU A 35 7.71 5.54 -22.70
C LEU A 35 7.06 4.16 -22.45
N TRP A 36 6.04 4.07 -21.59
CA TRP A 36 5.42 2.78 -21.23
C TRP A 36 4.85 2.02 -22.45
N LYS A 37 4.27 2.73 -23.42
CA LYS A 37 3.70 2.12 -24.63
C LYS A 37 4.73 1.31 -25.42
N VAL A 38 6.00 1.72 -25.38
CA VAL A 38 7.10 1.00 -26.03
C VAL A 38 7.33 -0.35 -25.35
N VAL A 39 7.36 -0.35 -24.02
CA VAL A 39 7.56 -1.57 -23.20
C VAL A 39 6.39 -2.53 -23.38
N GLU A 40 5.17 -2.01 -23.46
CA GLU A 40 3.97 -2.84 -23.57
C GLU A 40 3.83 -3.51 -24.95
N ASN A 41 4.03 -2.72 -26.03
CA ASN A 41 3.63 -3.15 -27.37
C ASN A 41 4.78 -3.66 -28.24
N GLU A 42 6.03 -3.27 -27.99
CA GLU A 42 7.23 -3.62 -28.80
C GLU A 42 7.07 -3.48 -30.33
N LYS A 43 6.07 -2.74 -30.80
CA LYS A 43 5.84 -2.58 -32.24
C LYS A 43 6.90 -1.69 -32.85
N GLU A 44 7.52 -2.15 -33.94
CA GLU A 44 8.35 -1.32 -34.82
C GLU A 44 7.57 -0.09 -35.29
N PRO A 45 8.19 1.10 -35.33
CA PRO A 45 7.56 2.26 -35.94
C PRO A 45 7.28 1.90 -37.41
N PRO A 46 6.16 2.35 -37.97
CA PRO A 46 5.87 2.12 -39.37
C PRO A 46 7.06 2.56 -40.24
N GLN A 47 7.42 1.75 -41.23
CA GLN A 47 8.45 2.13 -42.17
C GLN A 47 8.05 3.42 -42.87
N LEU A 48 9.03 4.29 -43.11
CA LEU A 48 8.79 5.52 -43.84
C LEU A 48 8.37 5.20 -45.29
N PRO A 49 7.40 5.92 -45.87
CA PRO A 49 7.07 5.79 -47.28
C PRO A 49 8.25 6.26 -48.14
N ALA A 50 8.26 5.90 -49.43
CA ALA A 50 9.37 6.23 -50.34
C ALA A 50 9.68 7.73 -50.43
N ASN A 51 8.68 8.60 -50.27
CA ASN A 51 8.82 10.05 -50.19
C ASN A 51 8.21 10.57 -48.87
N PRO A 52 8.96 10.50 -47.75
CA PRO A 52 8.43 10.90 -46.46
C PRO A 52 8.43 12.42 -46.32
N THR A 53 7.38 12.95 -45.71
CA THR A 53 7.33 14.34 -45.27
C THR A 53 8.29 14.58 -44.10
N VAL A 54 8.70 15.83 -43.89
CA VAL A 54 9.52 16.23 -42.73
C VAL A 54 8.89 15.80 -41.41
N THR A 55 7.56 15.93 -41.29
CA THR A 55 6.81 15.49 -40.11
C THR A 55 6.89 13.98 -39.90
N GLN A 56 6.80 13.17 -40.97
CA GLN A 56 6.92 11.71 -40.87
C GLN A 56 8.34 11.29 -40.44
N MET A 57 9.38 11.91 -41.01
CA MET A 57 10.77 11.64 -40.61
C MET A 57 11.02 12.00 -39.15
N LYS A 58 10.51 13.14 -38.70
CA LYS A 58 10.60 13.58 -37.30
C LYS A 58 9.92 12.59 -36.36
N ASN A 59 8.67 12.22 -36.63
CA ASN A 59 7.93 11.27 -35.80
C ASN A 59 8.62 9.89 -35.72
N TYR A 60 9.13 9.38 -36.86
CA TYR A 60 9.89 8.12 -36.88
C TYR A 60 11.14 8.18 -36.00
N SER A 61 11.89 9.29 -36.08
CA SER A 61 13.07 9.52 -35.24
C SER A 61 12.72 9.61 -33.76
N GLU A 62 11.64 10.32 -33.41
CA GLU A 62 11.16 10.45 -32.03
C GLU A 62 10.73 9.11 -31.44
N GLU A 63 9.95 8.31 -32.17
CA GLU A 63 9.53 6.97 -31.72
C GLU A 63 10.74 6.03 -31.55
N LYS A 64 11.72 6.10 -32.46
CA LYS A 64 12.98 5.35 -32.30
C LYS A 64 13.77 5.80 -31.07
N ALA A 65 13.83 7.10 -30.80
CA ALA A 65 14.51 7.65 -29.62
C ALA A 65 13.82 7.24 -28.31
N LYS A 66 12.48 7.24 -28.27
CA LYS A 66 11.70 6.76 -27.10
C LYS A 66 12.06 5.33 -26.72
N ARG A 67 12.39 4.46 -27.69
CA ARG A 67 12.77 3.07 -27.43
C ARG A 67 14.07 2.92 -26.68
N TYR A 68 15.12 3.58 -27.17
CA TYR A 68 16.40 3.61 -26.46
C TYR A 68 16.24 4.25 -25.09
N LYS A 69 15.47 5.34 -24.99
CA LYS A 69 15.20 6.02 -23.73
C LYS A 69 14.47 5.10 -22.72
N ALA A 70 13.45 4.35 -23.15
CA ALA A 70 12.74 3.41 -22.31
C ALA A 70 13.67 2.31 -21.77
N LYS A 71 14.52 1.74 -22.64
CA LYS A 71 15.50 0.72 -22.26
C LYS A 71 16.50 1.26 -21.24
N SER A 72 17.11 2.42 -21.53
CA SER A 72 18.04 3.07 -20.61
C SER A 72 17.39 3.40 -19.27
N CYS A 73 16.14 3.88 -19.26
CA CYS A 73 15.42 4.11 -18.02
C CYS A 73 15.32 2.84 -17.16
N ILE A 74 15.03 1.68 -17.76
CA ILE A 74 14.98 0.39 -17.04
C ILE A 74 16.38 0.01 -16.54
N GLU A 75 17.39 0.05 -17.40
CA GLU A 75 18.77 -0.33 -17.07
C GLU A 75 19.38 0.54 -15.95
N PHE A 76 19.13 1.85 -15.95
CA PHE A 76 19.62 2.75 -14.89
C PHE A 76 18.76 2.75 -13.63
N SER A 77 17.64 2.03 -13.63
CA SER A 77 16.74 1.90 -12.48
C SER A 77 16.92 0.58 -11.73
N VAL A 78 17.98 -0.17 -12.02
CA VAL A 78 18.32 -1.42 -11.34
C VAL A 78 19.75 -1.35 -10.78
N SER A 79 20.06 -2.14 -9.76
CA SER A 79 21.44 -2.27 -9.26
C SER A 79 22.31 -3.06 -10.25
N ASP A 80 23.64 -2.97 -10.11
CA ASP A 80 24.58 -3.66 -11.00
C ASP A 80 24.34 -5.18 -11.08
N ASP A 81 24.03 -5.82 -9.94
CA ASP A 81 23.72 -7.26 -9.88
C ASP A 81 22.49 -7.62 -10.73
N ILE A 82 21.49 -6.75 -10.75
CA ILE A 82 20.26 -6.92 -11.51
C ILE A 82 20.48 -6.53 -12.97
N PHE A 83 21.31 -5.51 -13.24
CA PHE A 83 21.68 -5.11 -14.59
C PHE A 83 22.33 -6.27 -15.35
N ILE A 84 23.20 -7.05 -14.70
CA ILE A 84 23.81 -8.25 -15.30
C ILE A 84 22.74 -9.24 -15.82
N ARG A 85 21.56 -9.31 -15.20
CA ARG A 85 20.46 -10.19 -15.66
C ARG A 85 19.82 -9.72 -16.97
N ILE A 86 19.82 -8.40 -17.23
CA ILE A 86 19.15 -7.79 -18.38
C ILE A 86 20.11 -7.23 -19.43
N MET A 87 21.43 -7.26 -19.20
CA MET A 87 22.43 -6.58 -20.03
C MET A 87 22.45 -7.04 -21.50
N THR A 88 21.98 -8.26 -21.78
CA THR A 88 21.90 -8.83 -23.13
C THR A 88 20.55 -8.55 -23.81
N CYS A 89 19.57 -7.99 -23.09
CA CYS A 89 18.28 -7.63 -23.67
C CYS A 89 18.45 -6.51 -24.69
N GLU A 90 17.85 -6.68 -25.86
CA GLU A 90 17.93 -5.70 -26.96
C GLU A 90 16.87 -4.62 -26.80
N THR A 91 15.72 -4.98 -26.23
CA THR A 91 14.56 -4.08 -26.10
C THR A 91 14.19 -3.82 -24.64
N ALA A 92 13.52 -2.69 -24.41
CA ALA A 92 12.97 -2.35 -23.10
C ALA A 92 11.93 -3.38 -22.62
N LYS A 93 11.20 -4.00 -23.56
CA LYS A 93 10.22 -5.04 -23.26
C LYS A 93 10.90 -6.33 -22.79
N GLN A 94 11.90 -6.80 -23.51
CA GLN A 94 12.68 -7.97 -23.10
C GLN A 94 13.26 -7.79 -21.68
N ALA A 95 13.89 -6.64 -21.42
CA ALA A 95 14.41 -6.34 -20.09
C ALA A 95 13.31 -6.35 -19.02
N TRP A 96 12.14 -5.75 -19.31
CA TRP A 96 11.01 -5.75 -18.39
C TRP A 96 10.46 -7.16 -18.12
N ASP A 97 10.33 -7.98 -19.15
CA ASP A 97 9.78 -9.33 -19.05
C ASP A 97 10.73 -10.28 -18.31
N VAL A 98 12.05 -10.16 -18.51
CA VAL A 98 13.06 -10.91 -17.72
C VAL A 98 12.96 -10.57 -16.24
N LEU A 99 12.93 -9.28 -15.89
CA LEU A 99 12.77 -8.85 -14.50
C LEU A 99 11.44 -9.33 -13.91
N LYS A 100 10.39 -9.32 -14.72
CA LYS A 100 9.07 -9.81 -14.31
C LYS A 100 9.12 -11.30 -14.02
N GLU A 101 9.64 -12.11 -14.94
CA GLU A 101 9.71 -13.56 -14.77
C GLU A 101 10.53 -13.95 -13.53
N GLU A 102 11.70 -13.34 -13.35
CA GLU A 102 12.62 -13.67 -12.25
C GLU A 102 12.08 -13.22 -10.88
N PHE A 103 11.52 -12.01 -10.78
CA PHE A 103 11.20 -11.39 -9.48
C PHE A 103 9.72 -11.33 -9.13
N GLN A 104 8.81 -11.44 -10.11
CA GLN A 104 7.39 -11.70 -9.82
C GLN A 104 7.15 -13.18 -9.50
N GLY A 105 7.99 -14.06 -10.06
CA GLY A 105 7.83 -15.51 -10.00
C GLY A 105 6.67 -16.01 -10.86
N SER A 106 6.49 -17.34 -10.88
CA SER A 106 5.41 -17.97 -11.65
C SER A 106 4.03 -17.60 -11.13
N ASP A 107 3.00 -17.70 -11.98
CA ASP A 107 1.61 -17.55 -11.58
C ASP A 107 1.23 -18.49 -10.41
N LYS A 108 1.79 -19.70 -10.35
CA LYS A 108 1.59 -20.64 -9.24
C LYS A 108 2.14 -20.08 -7.93
N THR A 109 3.34 -19.51 -7.95
CA THR A 109 3.96 -18.89 -6.77
C THR A 109 3.16 -17.68 -6.32
N ARG A 110 2.71 -16.83 -7.26
CA ARG A 110 1.86 -15.68 -6.98
C ARG A 110 0.54 -16.10 -6.32
N GLN A 111 -0.14 -17.10 -6.87
CA GLN A 111 -1.39 -17.63 -6.30
C GLN A 111 -1.18 -18.20 -4.89
N MET A 112 -0.08 -18.91 -4.65
CA MET A 112 0.25 -19.41 -3.32
C MET A 112 0.47 -18.28 -2.30
N GLN A 113 1.17 -17.20 -2.70
CA GLN A 113 1.35 -16.01 -1.86
C GLN A 113 0.01 -15.35 -1.52
N VAL A 114 -0.89 -15.20 -2.51
CA VAL A 114 -2.25 -14.69 -2.30
C VAL A 114 -3.01 -15.56 -1.31
N LEU A 115 -2.97 -16.89 -1.44
CA LEU A 115 -3.66 -17.82 -0.53
C LEU A 115 -3.13 -17.68 0.90
N ASN A 116 -1.81 -17.55 1.08
CA ASN A 116 -1.21 -17.33 2.40
C ASN A 116 -1.64 -16.00 3.01
N LEU A 117 -1.66 -14.92 2.22
CA LEU A 117 -2.13 -13.60 2.67
C LEU A 117 -3.63 -13.61 3.00
N ARG A 118 -4.46 -14.31 2.23
CA ARG A 118 -5.88 -14.52 2.54
C ARG A 118 -6.04 -15.26 3.85
N ARG A 119 -5.27 -16.33 4.09
CA ARG A 119 -5.28 -17.03 5.38
C ARG A 119 -4.90 -16.09 6.52
N GLU A 120 -3.85 -15.30 6.34
CA GLU A 120 -3.42 -14.29 7.32
C GLU A 120 -4.53 -13.27 7.62
N PHE A 121 -5.18 -12.76 6.58
CA PHE A 121 -6.33 -11.87 6.68
C PHE A 121 -7.47 -12.51 7.48
N GLU A 122 -7.82 -13.77 7.20
CA GLU A 122 -8.92 -14.47 7.88
C GLU A 122 -8.62 -14.72 9.37
N VAL A 123 -7.38 -15.08 9.73
CA VAL A 123 -7.02 -15.34 11.13
C VAL A 123 -6.73 -14.09 11.96
N LEU A 124 -6.46 -12.94 11.32
CA LEU A 124 -6.13 -11.69 12.00
C LEU A 124 -7.23 -11.27 12.99
N LYS A 125 -6.88 -11.00 14.25
CA LYS A 125 -7.84 -10.54 15.28
C LYS A 125 -7.31 -9.30 16.00
N MET A 126 -8.19 -8.32 16.26
CA MET A 126 -7.78 -7.07 16.92
C MET A 126 -7.24 -7.29 18.33
N LYS A 127 -7.71 -8.34 19.02
CA LYS A 127 -7.24 -8.72 20.37
C LYS A 127 -5.72 -8.99 20.49
N GLU A 128 -5.04 -9.26 19.37
CA GLU A 128 -3.60 -9.53 19.34
C GLU A 128 -2.75 -8.24 19.32
N PHE A 129 -3.40 -7.08 19.24
CA PHE A 129 -2.77 -5.76 19.13
C PHE A 129 -3.10 -4.89 20.33
N LYS A 130 -2.22 -3.93 20.64
CA LYS A 130 -2.39 -3.05 21.81
C LYS A 130 -3.51 -2.03 21.62
N ASN A 131 -3.66 -1.53 20.41
CA ASN A 131 -4.60 -0.47 20.05
C ASN A 131 -5.12 -0.67 18.62
N LEU A 132 -6.18 0.08 18.28
CA LEU A 132 -6.81 -0.02 16.96
C LEU A 132 -5.88 0.39 15.82
N LYS A 133 -4.94 1.32 16.06
CA LYS A 133 -4.00 1.79 15.04
C LYS A 133 -3.05 0.69 14.60
N GLU A 134 -2.43 -0.03 15.53
CA GLU A 134 -1.54 -1.17 15.23
C GLU A 134 -2.26 -2.27 14.45
N TYR A 135 -3.50 -2.58 14.85
CA TYR A 135 -4.35 -3.53 14.13
C TYR A 135 -4.64 -3.05 12.70
N ASN A 136 -5.06 -1.80 12.52
CA ASN A 136 -5.34 -1.22 11.20
C ASN A 136 -4.09 -1.21 10.30
N ASP A 137 -2.94 -0.82 10.84
CA ASP A 137 -1.67 -0.80 10.11
C ASP A 137 -1.32 -2.22 9.60
N ARG A 138 -1.53 -3.26 10.44
CA ARG A 138 -1.33 -4.66 10.02
C ARG A 138 -2.36 -5.12 8.98
N LEU A 139 -3.64 -4.83 9.20
CA LEU A 139 -4.73 -5.16 8.27
C LEU A 139 -4.46 -4.58 6.89
N MET A 140 -4.22 -3.26 6.82
CA MET A 140 -3.96 -2.57 5.55
C MET A 140 -2.69 -3.06 4.87
N LYS A 141 -1.66 -3.46 5.63
CA LYS A 141 -0.46 -4.08 5.06
C LYS A 141 -0.79 -5.39 4.34
N ILE A 142 -1.67 -6.23 4.88
CA ILE A 142 -2.10 -7.48 4.24
C ILE A 142 -2.94 -7.17 2.99
N VAL A 143 -3.94 -6.29 3.13
CA VAL A 143 -4.82 -5.88 2.02
C VAL A 143 -4.02 -5.34 0.84
N ASN A 144 -3.08 -4.42 1.10
CA ASN A 144 -2.27 -3.80 0.06
C ASN A 144 -1.36 -4.83 -0.62
N LYS A 145 -0.82 -5.81 0.11
CA LYS A 145 -0.05 -6.91 -0.49
C LYS A 145 -0.90 -7.78 -1.42
N ILE A 146 -2.15 -8.09 -1.05
CA ILE A 146 -3.08 -8.84 -1.91
C ILE A 146 -3.36 -8.07 -3.20
N ARG A 147 -3.71 -6.78 -3.07
CA ARG A 147 -3.96 -5.88 -4.22
C ARG A 147 -2.74 -5.76 -5.12
N LEU A 148 -1.55 -5.70 -4.53
CA LEU A 148 -0.28 -5.62 -5.25
C LEU A 148 0.02 -6.89 -6.06
N LEU A 149 -0.51 -8.05 -5.67
CA LEU A 149 -0.41 -9.30 -6.44
C LEU A 149 -1.52 -9.44 -7.51
N GLY A 150 -2.32 -8.38 -7.72
CA GLY A 150 -3.36 -8.32 -8.75
C GLY A 150 -4.72 -8.86 -8.32
N GLU A 151 -4.94 -9.11 -7.04
CA GLU A 151 -6.21 -9.63 -6.52
C GLU A 151 -7.02 -8.52 -5.85
N GLU A 152 -8.30 -8.45 -6.20
CA GLU A 152 -9.20 -7.48 -5.58
C GLU A 152 -9.65 -7.96 -4.20
N LEU A 153 -9.66 -7.04 -3.24
CA LEU A 153 -10.31 -7.21 -1.95
C LEU A 153 -11.19 -5.99 -1.71
N SER A 154 -12.50 -6.18 -1.77
CA SER A 154 -13.47 -5.10 -1.69
C SER A 154 -13.46 -4.43 -0.32
N ASP A 155 -13.71 -3.13 -0.28
CA ASP A 155 -13.77 -2.39 0.98
C ASP A 155 -14.86 -2.93 1.91
N LYS A 156 -15.97 -3.42 1.34
CA LYS A 156 -17.02 -4.15 2.09
C LYS A 156 -16.44 -5.35 2.85
N ARG A 157 -15.61 -6.18 2.20
CA ARG A 157 -14.98 -7.34 2.85
C ARG A 157 -14.03 -6.93 3.96
N ILE A 158 -13.35 -5.80 3.80
CA ILE A 158 -12.45 -5.25 4.82
C ILE A 158 -13.27 -4.76 6.02
N VAL A 159 -14.37 -4.04 5.79
CA VAL A 159 -15.31 -3.60 6.84
C VAL A 159 -15.87 -4.79 7.63
N GLU A 160 -16.40 -5.81 6.95
CA GLU A 160 -16.87 -7.05 7.58
C GLU A 160 -15.77 -7.69 8.43
N LYS A 161 -14.55 -7.76 7.89
CA LYS A 161 -13.40 -8.31 8.61
C LYS A 161 -13.09 -7.54 9.89
N VAL A 162 -13.13 -6.21 9.85
CA VAL A 162 -12.92 -5.37 11.04
C VAL A 162 -13.98 -5.72 12.08
N LEU A 163 -15.26 -5.64 11.73
CA LEU A 163 -16.39 -5.87 12.66
C LEU A 163 -16.29 -7.22 13.37
N VAL A 164 -16.03 -8.31 12.63
CA VAL A 164 -15.93 -9.68 13.20
C VAL A 164 -14.67 -9.90 14.04
N SER A 165 -13.65 -9.07 13.87
CA SER A 165 -12.35 -9.23 14.55
C SER A 165 -12.22 -8.41 15.83
N LEU A 166 -13.15 -7.48 16.09
CA LEU A 166 -13.12 -6.59 17.23
C LEU A 166 -13.43 -7.36 18.54
N PRO A 167 -12.75 -7.04 19.64
CA PRO A 167 -13.07 -7.60 20.95
C PRO A 167 -14.36 -7.02 21.53
N GLU A 168 -14.94 -7.73 22.50
CA GLU A 168 -16.22 -7.40 23.18
C GLU A 168 -16.31 -5.95 23.67
N ARG A 169 -15.17 -5.33 24.00
CA ARG A 169 -15.11 -3.91 24.38
C ARG A 169 -15.61 -2.95 23.29
N PHE A 170 -15.81 -3.37 22.05
CA PHE A 170 -16.40 -2.53 20.99
C PHE A 170 -17.87 -2.84 20.72
N GLU A 171 -18.49 -3.85 21.35
CA GLU A 171 -19.86 -4.30 21.07
C GLU A 171 -20.89 -3.18 21.11
N SER A 172 -20.88 -2.37 22.17
CA SER A 172 -21.84 -1.26 22.29
C SER A 172 -21.76 -0.25 21.14
N LYS A 173 -20.57 -0.10 20.53
CA LYS A 173 -20.39 0.76 19.37
C LYS A 173 -20.80 0.07 18.09
N ILE A 174 -20.51 -1.23 17.96
CA ILE A 174 -20.98 -2.06 16.84
C ILE A 174 -22.50 -2.01 16.79
N SER A 175 -23.22 -2.33 17.87
CA SER A 175 -24.68 -2.27 17.91
C SER A 175 -25.21 -0.89 17.53
N SER A 176 -24.60 0.19 18.05
CA SER A 176 -25.01 1.54 17.66
C SER A 176 -24.81 1.84 16.17
N LEU A 177 -23.80 1.24 15.52
CA LEU A 177 -23.53 1.40 14.09
C LEU A 177 -24.51 0.56 13.26
N GLU A 178 -24.86 -0.63 13.72
CA GLU A 178 -25.89 -1.49 13.12
C GLU A 178 -27.27 -0.83 13.17
N ASP A 179 -27.60 -0.14 14.27
CA ASP A 179 -28.88 0.53 14.45
C ASP A 179 -28.98 1.86 13.68
N SER A 180 -27.87 2.60 13.56
CA SER A 180 -27.87 3.96 12.99
C SER A 180 -27.54 4.01 11.50
N ASN A 181 -26.85 3.00 10.96
CA ASN A 181 -26.42 2.96 9.58
C ASN A 181 -26.70 1.61 8.93
N ASP A 182 -26.95 1.65 7.62
CA ASP A 182 -26.87 0.44 6.80
C ASP A 182 -25.39 -0.01 6.79
N LEU A 183 -25.09 -1.14 7.44
CA LEU A 183 -23.74 -1.74 7.47
C LEU A 183 -23.14 -1.95 6.07
N THR A 184 -23.97 -1.99 5.03
CA THR A 184 -23.51 -2.09 3.65
C THR A 184 -23.00 -0.77 3.06
N LYS A 185 -23.27 0.37 3.72
CA LYS A 185 -22.91 1.72 3.28
C LYS A 185 -21.79 2.36 4.10
N ILE A 186 -21.46 1.81 5.27
CA ILE A 186 -20.39 2.35 6.10
C ILE A 186 -19.05 2.22 5.39
N THR A 187 -18.33 3.33 5.25
CA THR A 187 -16.99 3.31 4.69
C THR A 187 -15.97 2.83 5.72
N LEU A 188 -14.85 2.29 5.25
CA LEU A 188 -13.75 1.88 6.12
C LEU A 188 -13.24 3.02 7.00
N ALA A 189 -13.18 4.24 6.44
CA ALA A 189 -12.75 5.43 7.15
C ALA A 189 -13.72 5.84 8.27
N GLU A 190 -15.02 5.83 8.01
CA GLU A 190 -16.05 6.12 9.01
C GLU A 190 -16.01 5.11 10.16
N LEU A 191 -15.88 3.82 9.84
CA LEU A 191 -15.77 2.77 10.84
C LEU A 191 -14.55 2.99 11.76
N PHE A 192 -13.37 3.19 11.18
CA PHE A 192 -12.15 3.41 11.98
C PHE A 192 -12.20 4.68 12.81
N ASN A 193 -12.72 5.79 12.26
CA ASN A 193 -12.89 7.03 13.02
C ASN A 193 -13.84 6.83 14.21
N ALA A 194 -14.94 6.11 14.01
CA ALA A 194 -15.93 5.84 15.04
C ALA A 194 -15.38 4.95 16.17
N LEU A 195 -14.60 3.92 15.82
CA LEU A 195 -13.94 3.02 16.77
C LEU A 195 -12.80 3.73 17.52
N GLN A 196 -11.99 4.55 16.83
CA GLN A 196 -10.90 5.31 17.43
C GLN A 196 -11.42 6.33 18.44
N ALA A 197 -12.51 7.03 18.12
CA ALA A 197 -13.16 7.95 19.06
C ALA A 197 -13.65 7.23 20.33
N GLN A 198 -14.13 5.99 20.23
CA GLN A 198 -14.51 5.20 21.39
C GLN A 198 -13.30 4.79 22.24
N GLU A 199 -12.22 4.34 21.60
CA GLU A 199 -10.97 3.94 22.28
C GLU A 199 -10.37 5.11 23.06
N GLN A 200 -10.29 6.31 22.45
CA GLN A 200 -9.83 7.54 23.11
C GLN A 200 -10.70 7.92 24.31
N ARG A 201 -12.03 7.90 24.17
CA ARG A 201 -12.96 8.21 25.28
C ARG A 201 -12.88 7.20 26.43
N ARG A 202 -12.45 5.97 26.17
CA ARG A 202 -12.22 4.95 27.21
C ARG A 202 -10.89 5.20 27.91
N ALA A 203 -9.84 5.54 27.18
CA ALA A 203 -8.53 5.85 27.74
C ALA A 203 -8.59 7.02 28.73
N ILE A 204 -9.22 8.15 28.34
CA ILE A 204 -9.38 9.33 29.21
C ILE A 204 -10.09 8.96 30.53
N ARG A 205 -11.18 8.19 30.45
CA ARG A 205 -11.94 7.78 31.63
C ARG A 205 -11.18 6.80 32.53
N GLN A 206 -10.30 5.97 31.98
CA GLN A 206 -9.43 5.13 32.78
C GLN A 206 -8.36 5.94 33.49
N GLU A 207 -7.76 6.94 32.83
CA GLU A 207 -6.81 7.88 33.45
C GLU A 207 -7.47 8.63 34.63
N ASP A 208 -8.63 9.24 34.40
CA ASP A 208 -9.41 9.94 35.44
C ASP A 208 -9.75 9.03 36.64
N SER A 209 -10.10 7.77 36.36
CA SER A 209 -10.42 6.78 37.40
C SER A 209 -9.18 6.37 38.21
N THR A 210 -8.00 6.30 37.58
CA THR A 210 -6.75 5.98 38.29
C THR A 210 -6.26 7.14 39.16
N GLU A 211 -6.38 8.39 38.68
CA GLU A 211 -6.05 9.58 39.47
C GLU A 211 -7.00 9.77 40.66
N GLY A 212 -8.30 9.53 40.46
CA GLY A 212 -9.29 9.54 41.53
C GLY A 212 -9.00 8.49 42.62
N ALA A 213 -8.63 7.27 42.22
CA ALA A 213 -8.28 6.20 43.15
C ALA A 213 -7.00 6.49 43.93
N PHE A 214 -5.97 7.06 43.29
CA PHE A 214 -4.74 7.49 43.97
C PHE A 214 -5.01 8.61 44.98
N THR A 215 -5.85 9.58 44.62
CA THR A 215 -6.20 10.71 45.48
C THR A 215 -7.04 10.28 46.69
N ALA A 216 -7.99 9.35 46.49
CA ALA A 216 -8.79 8.76 47.57
C ALA A 216 -7.92 7.94 48.55
N LYS A 217 -6.97 7.15 48.04
CA LYS A 217 -6.04 6.36 48.87
C LYS A 217 -5.08 7.24 49.68
N LYS A 218 -4.65 8.38 49.12
CA LYS A 218 -3.80 9.37 49.81
C LYS A 218 -4.58 10.11 50.91
N LYS A 219 -5.83 10.51 50.65
CA LYS A 219 -6.72 11.11 51.66
C LYS A 219 -7.10 10.11 52.78
N GLY A 220 -7.33 8.85 52.43
CA GLY A 220 -7.61 7.78 53.40
C GLY A 220 -6.43 7.55 54.37
N LYS A 221 -5.19 7.52 53.85
CA LYS A 221 -3.98 7.40 54.68
C LYS A 221 -3.77 8.59 55.63
N MET A 222 -3.97 9.82 55.15
CA MET A 222 -3.83 11.02 56.00
C MET A 222 -4.88 11.09 57.12
N GLN A 223 -6.11 10.60 56.88
CA GLN A 223 -7.15 10.55 57.92
C GLN A 223 -6.92 9.44 58.97
N THR A 224 -6.28 8.32 58.60
CA THR A 224 -5.91 7.29 59.57
C THR A 224 -4.74 7.69 60.47
N GLU A 225 -3.79 8.48 59.97
CA GLU A 225 -2.66 8.96 60.78
C GLU A 225 -3.06 10.06 61.78
N SER A 226 -4.11 10.86 61.49
CA SER A 226 -4.55 11.93 62.40
C SER A 226 -5.41 11.44 63.57
N LYS A 227 -5.92 10.20 63.53
CA LYS A 227 -6.75 9.62 64.61
C LYS A 227 -5.96 8.76 65.61
N GLY A 228 -4.68 8.50 65.35
CA GLY A 228 -3.80 7.68 66.22
C GLY A 228 -2.95 8.45 67.23
N ARG A 229 -3.11 9.78 67.33
CA ARG A 229 -2.44 10.62 68.33
C ARG A 229 -3.47 11.26 69.26
N LYS A 230 -3.95 10.50 70.24
CA LYS A 230 -4.49 11.01 71.49
C LYS A 230 -4.07 10.08 72.62
#